data_AF-A0A7S0JWZ8-F1
#
_entry.id   AF-A0A7S0JWZ8-F1
#
_cell.length_a   1.000
_cell.length_b   1.000
_cell.length_c   1.000
_cell.angle_alpha   90.00
_cell.angle_beta   90.00
_cell.angle_gamma   90.00
#
_symmetry.space_group_name_H-M   'P 1'
#
loop_
_entity.id
_entity.type
_entity.pdbx_description
1 polymer ?
#
loop_
_entity_poly.entity_id
_entity_poly.type
_entity_poly.pdbx_seq_one_letter_code
_entity_poly.pdbx_strand_id
1 'polypeptide(L)'
;TVAVLAEIARRVVAWDASGNASLAGAVAGIEVLNEPWTPAVGGPVTYDLLRDFYVRAYDAVREQGFNGTIWVSDGFAGSGPWLGVLAPPQYTDVLLDSHLYHAFGGPTTNMTAWDTVRFVCDQDGPGVAGRTDADWVVVGEWSNAVTKRNPPGGRLQGGAASWLRAMLVAQLGAWDGSFAGGPGRGAGPGKGSFFWNFRTETGEAGWDLLMLLDQAGAPPQLSTAALSEFEFSC
;
A
#
# COMPACT_ATOMS: atom_id res chain seq x y z
N THR A 1 8.65 22.16 -5.91
CA THR A 1 8.36 20.71 -6.01
C THR A 1 8.32 20.22 -7.45
N VAL A 2 7.43 20.72 -8.33
CA VAL A 2 7.33 20.22 -9.74
C VAL A 2 8.67 20.26 -10.50
N ALA A 3 9.44 21.35 -10.43
CA ALA A 3 10.74 21.43 -11.09
C ALA A 3 11.77 20.40 -10.57
N VAL A 4 11.65 19.99 -9.30
CA VAL A 4 12.51 18.94 -8.72
C VAL A 4 12.11 17.57 -9.28
N LEU A 5 10.81 17.31 -9.43
CA LEU A 5 10.30 16.07 -10.05
C LEU A 5 10.76 15.95 -11.50
N ALA A 6 10.70 17.05 -12.26
CA ALA A 6 11.25 17.09 -13.62
C ALA A 6 12.75 16.76 -13.63
N GLU A 7 13.54 17.36 -12.74
CA GLU A 7 14.97 17.07 -12.67
C GLU A 7 15.27 15.62 -12.24
N ILE A 8 14.48 15.03 -11.34
CA ILE A 8 14.55 13.61 -10.98
C ILE A 8 14.28 12.75 -12.21
N ALA A 9 13.16 12.98 -12.90
CA ALA A 9 12.77 12.23 -14.10
C ALA A 9 13.84 12.33 -15.19
N ARG A 10 14.36 13.54 -15.46
CA ARG A 10 15.43 13.77 -16.42
C ARG A 10 16.70 12.96 -16.09
N ARG A 11 17.07 12.87 -14.81
CA ARG A 11 18.22 12.08 -14.37
C ARG A 11 17.99 10.59 -14.51
N VAL A 12 16.81 10.10 -14.16
CA VAL A 12 16.43 8.69 -14.32
C VAL A 12 16.49 8.30 -15.80
N VAL A 13 15.86 9.09 -16.68
CA VAL A 13 15.90 8.85 -18.14
C VAL A 13 17.32 8.86 -18.68
N ALA A 14 18.16 9.81 -18.23
CA ALA A 14 19.57 9.85 -18.62
C ALA A 14 20.37 8.64 -18.10
N TRP A 15 20.04 8.12 -16.92
CA TRP A 15 20.66 6.92 -16.36
C TRP A 15 20.27 5.67 -17.16
N ASP A 16 19.00 5.51 -17.51
CA ASP A 16 18.54 4.39 -18.36
C ASP A 16 19.21 4.43 -19.74
N ALA A 17 19.37 5.62 -20.32
CA ALA A 17 20.04 5.81 -21.60
C ALA A 17 21.57 5.64 -21.54
N SER A 18 22.18 5.58 -20.35
CA SER A 18 23.65 5.53 -20.19
C SER A 18 24.30 4.23 -20.66
N GLY A 19 23.51 3.19 -20.96
CA GLY A 19 24.01 1.88 -21.38
C GLY A 19 24.56 1.02 -20.23
N ASN A 20 24.43 1.46 -18.98
CA ASN A 20 24.71 0.61 -17.82
C ASN A 20 23.57 -0.40 -17.61
N ALA A 21 23.75 -1.61 -18.14
CA ALA A 21 22.74 -2.67 -18.11
C ALA A 21 22.30 -3.08 -16.69
N SER A 22 23.09 -2.81 -15.64
CA SER A 22 22.68 -3.13 -14.27
C SER A 22 21.71 -2.12 -13.66
N LEU A 23 21.58 -0.93 -14.26
CA LEU A 23 20.73 0.16 -13.77
C LEU A 23 19.58 0.48 -14.73
N ALA A 24 19.70 0.11 -16.00
CA ALA A 24 18.66 0.31 -16.99
C ALA A 24 17.35 -0.37 -16.56
N GLY A 25 16.29 0.41 -16.40
CA GLY A 25 14.98 -0.07 -15.96
C GLY A 25 14.88 -0.37 -14.46
N ALA A 26 15.87 0.04 -13.65
CA ALA A 26 15.82 -0.15 -12.19
C ALA A 26 14.73 0.72 -11.53
N VAL A 27 14.39 1.86 -12.13
CA VAL A 27 13.32 2.75 -11.63
C VAL A 27 12.03 2.47 -12.41
N ALA A 28 11.14 1.68 -11.81
CA ALA A 28 9.85 1.31 -12.42
C ALA A 28 8.77 2.40 -12.27
N GLY A 29 8.95 3.33 -11.33
CA GLY A 29 8.00 4.40 -11.08
C GLY A 29 8.54 5.53 -10.21
N ILE A 30 7.83 6.65 -10.19
CA ILE A 30 8.11 7.83 -9.39
C ILE A 30 6.85 8.21 -8.62
N GLU A 31 6.91 8.20 -7.30
CA GLU A 31 5.88 8.82 -6.46
C GLU A 31 6.14 10.33 -6.35
N VAL A 32 5.14 11.13 -6.69
CA VAL A 32 5.32 12.58 -6.85
C VAL A 32 5.27 13.34 -5.53
N LEU A 33 4.59 12.80 -4.52
CA LEU A 33 4.49 13.36 -3.18
C LEU A 33 3.88 12.34 -2.20
N ASN A 34 4.66 11.96 -1.19
CA ASN A 34 4.19 11.13 -0.08
C ASN A 34 3.27 11.91 0.87
N GLU A 35 2.19 11.27 1.33
CA GLU A 35 1.29 11.68 2.43
C GLU A 35 1.04 13.20 2.54
N PRO A 36 0.46 13.86 1.52
CA PRO A 36 0.14 15.28 1.62
C PRO A 36 -0.85 15.51 2.77
N TRP A 37 -0.53 16.46 3.66
CA TRP A 37 -1.35 16.77 4.83
C TRP A 37 -2.64 17.50 4.43
N THR A 38 -3.66 16.72 4.05
CA THR A 38 -4.97 17.21 3.59
C THR A 38 -5.96 17.43 4.74
N PRO A 39 -7.12 18.07 4.49
CA PRO A 39 -8.17 18.23 5.49
C PRO A 39 -8.70 16.93 6.12
N ALA A 40 -8.58 15.77 5.46
CA ALA A 40 -9.02 14.48 6.02
C ALA A 40 -8.32 14.16 7.36
N VAL A 41 -7.10 14.66 7.54
CA VAL A 41 -6.29 14.49 8.76
C VAL A 41 -5.91 15.85 9.37
N GLY A 42 -6.73 16.88 9.12
CA GLY A 42 -6.59 18.20 9.75
C GLY A 42 -5.56 19.14 9.11
N GLY A 43 -5.07 18.83 7.91
CA GLY A 43 -4.06 19.62 7.21
C GLY A 43 -4.61 20.68 6.25
N PRO A 44 -3.75 21.61 5.79
CA PRO A 44 -4.16 22.76 4.99
C PRO A 44 -4.17 22.48 3.47
N VAL A 45 -3.64 21.34 3.00
CA VAL A 45 -3.52 21.06 1.56
C VAL A 45 -4.87 20.67 0.99
N THR A 46 -5.55 21.60 0.31
CA THR A 46 -6.87 21.34 -0.28
C THR A 46 -6.77 20.32 -1.42
N TYR A 47 -7.85 19.56 -1.65
CA TYR A 47 -7.89 18.60 -2.75
C TYR A 47 -7.83 19.27 -4.14
N ASP A 48 -8.30 20.50 -4.30
CA ASP A 48 -8.12 21.25 -5.57
C ASP A 48 -6.64 21.54 -5.82
N LEU A 49 -5.94 22.08 -4.82
CA LEU A 49 -4.50 22.36 -4.91
C LEU A 49 -3.69 21.08 -5.19
N LEU A 50 -4.07 19.97 -4.55
CA LEU A 50 -3.39 18.69 -4.69
C LEU A 50 -3.63 18.07 -6.06
N ARG A 51 -4.86 18.11 -6.59
CA ARG A 51 -5.18 17.67 -7.97
C ARG A 51 -4.41 18.47 -9.01
N ASP A 52 -4.40 19.81 -8.88
CA ASP A 52 -3.62 20.70 -9.75
C ASP A 52 -2.12 20.44 -9.67
N PHE A 53 -1.63 20.06 -8.49
CA PHE A 53 -0.24 19.64 -8.33
C PHE A 53 0.04 18.31 -9.05
N TYR A 54 -0.82 17.29 -8.89
CA TYR A 54 -0.64 15.98 -9.50
C TYR A 54 -0.68 16.04 -11.04
N VAL A 55 -1.58 16.83 -11.63
CA VAL A 55 -1.59 17.04 -13.09
C VAL A 55 -0.28 17.66 -13.57
N ARG A 56 0.17 18.75 -12.93
CA ARG A 56 1.44 19.40 -13.32
C ARG A 56 2.66 18.52 -13.06
N ALA A 57 2.64 17.70 -12.02
CA ALA A 57 3.70 16.75 -11.72
C ALA A 57 3.77 15.65 -12.79
N TYR A 58 2.62 15.09 -13.19
CA TYR A 58 2.53 14.13 -14.28
C TYR A 58 3.12 14.70 -15.57
N ASP A 59 2.64 15.88 -15.99
CA ASP A 59 3.07 16.52 -17.23
C ASP A 59 4.59 16.78 -17.20
N ALA A 60 5.10 17.36 -16.11
CA ALA A 60 6.52 17.67 -15.97
C ALA A 60 7.42 16.42 -15.98
N VAL A 61 6.96 15.28 -15.44
CA VAL A 61 7.70 14.00 -15.49
C VAL A 61 7.65 13.41 -16.90
N ARG A 62 6.49 13.39 -17.55
CA ARG A 62 6.32 12.87 -18.93
C ARG A 62 7.08 13.70 -19.96
N GLU A 63 7.15 15.01 -19.80
CA GLU A 63 7.92 15.92 -20.67
C GLU A 63 9.42 15.58 -20.70
N GLN A 64 9.97 14.94 -19.67
CA GLN A 64 11.36 14.48 -19.66
C GLN A 64 11.57 13.14 -20.39
N GLY A 65 10.50 12.51 -20.87
CA GLY A 65 10.55 11.21 -21.52
C GLY A 65 10.49 10.01 -20.56
N PHE A 66 10.17 10.23 -19.28
CA PHE A 66 9.99 9.12 -18.35
C PHE A 66 8.74 8.30 -18.72
N ASN A 67 8.92 7.00 -18.93
CA ASN A 67 7.88 6.07 -19.38
C ASN A 67 7.40 5.10 -18.30
N GLY A 68 7.97 5.16 -17.08
CA GLY A 68 7.53 4.34 -15.95
C GLY A 68 6.21 4.82 -15.35
N THR A 69 5.77 4.15 -14.28
CA THR A 69 4.54 4.50 -13.57
C THR A 69 4.70 5.78 -12.75
N ILE A 70 3.65 6.58 -12.65
CA ILE A 70 3.62 7.80 -11.82
C ILE A 70 2.66 7.54 -10.67
N TRP A 71 3.14 7.66 -9.44
CA TRP A 71 2.37 7.30 -8.25
C TRP A 71 1.91 8.57 -7.54
N VAL A 72 0.67 8.57 -7.11
CA VAL A 72 0.05 9.67 -6.37
C VAL A 72 -0.56 9.14 -5.08
N SER A 73 -0.20 9.74 -3.94
CA SER A 73 -0.81 9.42 -2.66
C SER A 73 -2.31 9.76 -2.66
N ASP A 74 -3.12 8.94 -1.98
CA ASP A 74 -4.55 9.18 -1.80
C ASP A 74 -4.87 10.35 -0.85
N GLY A 75 -3.83 10.96 -0.25
CA GLY A 75 -3.95 12.10 0.64
C GLY A 75 -4.91 11.86 1.80
N PHE A 76 -4.94 10.63 2.35
CA PHE A 76 -5.79 10.20 3.45
C PHE A 76 -7.30 10.20 3.17
N ALA A 77 -7.70 10.36 1.91
CA ALA A 77 -9.10 10.56 1.53
C ALA A 77 -9.76 9.30 0.94
N GLY A 78 -9.01 8.20 0.83
CA GLY A 78 -9.41 7.08 0.01
C GLY A 78 -9.65 7.54 -1.44
N SER A 79 -10.73 7.07 -2.06
CA SER A 79 -10.96 7.20 -3.50
C SER A 79 -11.67 8.45 -3.99
N GLY A 80 -12.54 9.02 -3.16
CA GLY A 80 -13.54 9.99 -3.59
C GLY A 80 -12.96 11.18 -4.37
N PRO A 81 -11.91 11.87 -3.87
CA PRO A 81 -11.32 13.02 -4.55
C PRO A 81 -10.59 12.70 -5.85
N TRP A 82 -10.32 11.42 -6.14
CA TRP A 82 -9.46 11.00 -7.26
C TRP A 82 -10.23 10.43 -8.45
N LEU A 83 -11.54 10.21 -8.32
CA LEU A 83 -12.38 9.74 -9.41
C LEU A 83 -12.33 10.73 -10.59
N GLY A 84 -11.93 10.22 -11.76
CA GLY A 84 -11.80 11.01 -13.00
C GLY A 84 -10.57 11.92 -13.06
N VAL A 85 -9.75 11.98 -12.00
CA VAL A 85 -8.48 12.71 -11.98
C VAL A 85 -7.40 11.83 -12.57
N LEU A 86 -6.52 12.39 -13.41
CA LEU A 86 -5.45 11.64 -14.07
C LEU A 86 -5.97 10.36 -14.77
N ALA A 87 -7.14 10.46 -15.41
CA ALA A 87 -7.81 9.34 -16.05
C ALA A 87 -7.42 9.16 -17.53
N PRO A 88 -7.53 7.93 -18.06
CA PRO A 88 -7.40 7.66 -19.50
C PRO A 88 -8.49 8.35 -20.34
N PRO A 89 -8.23 8.61 -21.65
CA PRO A 89 -7.00 8.30 -22.38
C PRO A 89 -5.87 9.34 -22.21
N GLN A 90 -6.13 10.47 -21.57
CA GLN A 90 -5.17 11.58 -21.49
C GLN A 90 -3.98 11.25 -20.57
N TYR A 91 -4.24 10.50 -19.51
CA TYR A 91 -3.25 10.12 -18.50
C TYR A 91 -3.18 8.60 -18.41
N THR A 92 -1.97 8.05 -18.49
CA THR A 92 -1.72 6.60 -18.44
C THR A 92 -0.56 6.28 -17.50
N ASP A 93 -0.51 5.02 -17.05
CA ASP A 93 0.48 4.49 -16.12
C ASP A 93 0.52 5.29 -14.80
N VAL A 94 -0.65 5.56 -14.23
CA VAL A 94 -0.83 6.29 -12.96
C VAL A 94 -1.33 5.34 -11.88
N LEU A 95 -0.60 5.18 -10.78
CA LEU A 95 -1.01 4.33 -9.66
C LEU A 95 -1.46 5.20 -8.48
N LEU A 96 -2.59 4.86 -7.86
CA LEU A 96 -3.00 5.46 -6.59
C LEU A 96 -2.32 4.71 -5.45
N ASP A 97 -1.54 5.43 -4.65
CA ASP A 97 -0.87 4.92 -3.46
C ASP A 97 -1.72 5.20 -2.22
N SER A 98 -2.07 4.15 -1.48
CA SER A 98 -2.80 4.27 -0.22
C SER A 98 -2.03 3.66 0.93
N HIS A 99 -1.97 4.37 2.05
CA HIS A 99 -1.29 3.90 3.25
C HIS A 99 -2.31 3.41 4.28
N LEU A 100 -2.19 2.15 4.70
CA LEU A 100 -3.19 1.49 5.54
C LEU A 100 -2.57 0.96 6.83
N TYR A 101 -2.94 1.60 7.94
CA TYR A 101 -2.44 1.32 9.27
C TYR A 101 -3.57 1.10 10.27
N HIS A 102 -3.33 0.23 11.25
CA HIS A 102 -4.26 -0.05 12.36
C HIS A 102 -3.67 0.35 13.72
N ALA A 103 -2.72 1.30 13.72
CA ALA A 103 -1.97 1.76 14.88
C ALA A 103 -2.21 3.23 15.26
N PHE A 104 -2.83 4.04 14.39
CA PHE A 104 -2.94 5.50 14.55
C PHE A 104 -4.35 5.99 14.92
N GLY A 105 -5.16 5.12 15.50
CA GLY A 105 -6.54 5.43 15.87
C GLY A 105 -7.54 5.01 14.79
N GLY A 106 -8.74 5.60 14.80
CA GLY A 106 -9.81 5.26 13.86
C GLY A 106 -10.64 4.02 14.25
N PRO A 107 -11.27 3.32 13.28
CA PRO A 107 -12.22 2.24 13.54
C PRO A 107 -11.66 1.10 14.40
N THR A 108 -10.36 0.83 14.30
CA THR A 108 -9.70 -0.29 14.98
C THR A 108 -9.11 0.06 16.34
N THR A 109 -9.22 1.32 16.80
CA THR A 109 -8.62 1.81 18.06
C THR A 109 -8.92 0.94 19.28
N ASN A 110 -10.11 0.34 19.31
CA ASN A 110 -10.57 -0.48 20.43
C ASN A 110 -10.69 -1.97 20.10
N MET A 111 -10.29 -2.38 18.90
CA MET A 111 -10.35 -3.76 18.45
C MET A 111 -9.21 -4.57 19.06
N THR A 112 -9.49 -5.83 19.37
CA THR A 112 -8.40 -6.78 19.66
C THR A 112 -7.61 -7.06 18.39
N ALA A 113 -6.40 -7.59 18.49
CA ALA A 113 -5.61 -7.91 17.29
C ALA A 113 -6.35 -8.87 16.35
N TRP A 114 -7.15 -9.81 16.90
CA TRP A 114 -7.98 -10.70 16.08
C TRP A 114 -9.18 -10.01 15.43
N ASP A 115 -9.80 -9.06 16.11
CA ASP A 115 -10.88 -8.26 15.50
C ASP A 115 -10.33 -7.39 14.37
N THR A 116 -9.09 -6.88 14.52
CA THR A 116 -8.40 -6.16 13.45
C THR A 116 -8.14 -7.06 12.23
N VAL A 117 -7.75 -8.32 12.43
CA VAL A 117 -7.61 -9.29 11.33
C VAL A 117 -8.92 -9.42 10.55
N ARG A 118 -10.06 -9.56 11.24
CA ARG A 118 -11.38 -9.64 10.60
C ARG A 118 -11.74 -8.33 9.89
N PHE A 119 -11.41 -7.19 10.49
CA PHE A 119 -11.61 -5.88 9.88
C PHE A 119 -10.88 -5.77 8.53
N VAL A 120 -9.65 -6.27 8.44
CA VAL A 120 -8.91 -6.30 7.18
C VAL A 120 -9.64 -7.12 6.11
N CYS A 121 -10.06 -8.34 6.45
CA CYS A 121 -10.79 -9.21 5.51
C CYS A 121 -12.12 -8.57 5.06
N ASP A 122 -12.90 -8.04 6.00
CA ASP A 122 -14.29 -7.65 5.75
C ASP A 122 -14.44 -6.22 5.23
N GLN A 123 -13.48 -5.33 5.53
CA GLN A 123 -13.57 -3.90 5.25
C GLN A 123 -12.42 -3.40 4.36
N ASP A 124 -11.17 -3.64 4.74
CA ASP A 124 -10.04 -3.07 4.00
C ASP A 124 -9.88 -3.67 2.61
N GLY A 125 -10.00 -4.99 2.46
CA GLY A 125 -9.93 -5.68 1.17
C GLY A 125 -10.96 -5.15 0.15
N PRO A 126 -12.27 -5.17 0.48
CA PRO A 126 -13.30 -4.55 -0.36
C PRO A 126 -13.07 -3.05 -0.59
N GLY A 127 -12.55 -2.34 0.41
CA GLY A 127 -12.22 -0.92 0.31
C GLY A 127 -11.17 -0.64 -0.75
N VAL A 128 -10.02 -1.32 -0.70
CA VAL A 128 -8.95 -1.25 -1.72
C VAL A 128 -9.50 -1.60 -3.10
N ALA A 129 -10.33 -2.65 -3.17
CA ALA A 129 -10.95 -3.07 -4.42
C ALA A 129 -11.92 -2.05 -5.03
N GLY A 130 -12.45 -1.10 -4.23
CA GLY A 130 -13.39 -0.08 -4.67
C GLY A 130 -12.80 1.31 -4.82
N ARG A 131 -11.46 1.47 -4.79
CA ARG A 131 -10.84 2.81 -4.69
C ARG A 131 -10.71 3.61 -5.98
N THR A 132 -10.93 3.05 -7.15
CA THR A 132 -10.89 3.82 -8.39
C THR A 132 -11.72 3.12 -9.45
N ASP A 133 -12.33 3.89 -10.36
CA ASP A 133 -12.83 3.34 -11.64
C ASP A 133 -11.67 2.99 -12.60
N ALA A 134 -10.48 3.57 -12.34
CA ALA A 134 -9.23 3.31 -13.03
C ALA A 134 -8.40 2.31 -12.22
N ASP A 135 -8.53 1.04 -12.59
CA ASP A 135 -7.91 -0.24 -12.21
C ASP A 135 -6.56 -0.35 -11.42
N TRP A 136 -6.08 0.64 -10.68
CA TRP A 136 -4.68 0.67 -10.19
C TRP A 136 -4.51 1.28 -8.79
N VAL A 137 -4.62 0.44 -7.77
CA VAL A 137 -4.32 0.80 -6.37
C VAL A 137 -3.17 -0.07 -5.87
N VAL A 138 -2.18 0.56 -5.25
CA VAL A 138 -1.14 -0.14 -4.50
C VAL A 138 -1.20 0.33 -3.06
N VAL A 139 -1.00 -0.60 -2.13
CA VAL A 139 -0.83 -0.25 -0.71
C VAL A 139 0.66 -0.01 -0.46
N GLY A 140 1.14 1.21 -0.72
CA GLY A 140 2.56 1.59 -0.66
C GLY A 140 3.12 1.65 0.75
N GLU A 141 2.26 1.77 1.76
CA GLU A 141 2.66 1.56 3.14
C GLU A 141 1.58 0.82 3.95
N TRP A 142 2.02 -0.17 4.69
CA TRP A 142 1.24 -0.85 5.71
C TRP A 142 2.18 -1.52 6.71
N SER A 143 1.69 -1.85 7.89
CA SER A 143 2.46 -2.55 8.90
C SER A 143 1.57 -3.52 9.69
N ASN A 144 2.19 -4.38 10.50
CA ASN A 144 1.46 -5.31 11.38
C ASN A 144 1.23 -4.72 12.79
N ALA A 145 1.42 -3.41 12.94
CA ALA A 145 1.21 -2.71 14.19
C ALA A 145 -0.29 -2.51 14.45
N VAL A 146 -0.72 -2.81 15.68
CA VAL A 146 -2.10 -2.66 16.14
C VAL A 146 -2.18 -1.86 17.43
N THR A 147 -3.27 -1.10 17.61
CA THR A 147 -3.49 -0.29 18.82
C THR A 147 -3.65 -1.13 20.10
N LYS A 148 -4.27 -2.31 20.02
CA LYS A 148 -4.39 -3.24 21.16
C LYS A 148 -3.92 -4.65 20.80
N ARG A 149 -2.81 -5.04 21.40
CA ARG A 149 -2.35 -6.44 21.38
C ARG A 149 -3.32 -7.31 22.18
N ASN A 150 -3.51 -8.56 21.74
CA ASN A 150 -4.22 -9.56 22.54
C ASN A 150 -3.47 -9.75 23.87
N PRO A 151 -4.19 -9.95 25.00
CA PRO A 151 -3.56 -10.15 26.29
C PRO A 151 -2.57 -11.33 26.27
N PRO A 152 -1.43 -11.25 26.98
CA PRO A 152 -0.50 -12.36 27.13
C PRO A 152 -1.25 -13.58 27.68
N GLY A 153 -1.19 -14.72 26.98
CA GLY A 153 -1.94 -15.93 27.37
C GLY A 153 -3.34 -16.05 26.78
N GLY A 154 -3.81 -15.05 26.02
CA GLY A 154 -4.91 -15.18 25.06
C GLY A 154 -4.49 -16.02 23.86
N ARG A 155 -4.06 -17.27 24.10
CA ARG A 155 -4.07 -18.30 23.08
C ARG A 155 -5.52 -18.44 22.65
N LEU A 156 -5.83 -18.21 21.38
CA LEU A 156 -6.83 -19.10 20.80
C LEU A 156 -6.28 -20.51 21.02
N GLN A 157 -7.01 -21.28 21.80
CA GLN A 157 -6.68 -22.67 22.05
C GLN A 157 -6.54 -23.38 20.70
N GLY A 158 -5.35 -23.90 20.41
CA GLY A 158 -5.09 -24.81 19.29
C GLY A 158 -4.10 -24.27 18.26
N GLY A 159 -2.83 -24.68 18.39
CA GLY A 159 -1.95 -24.80 17.21
C GLY A 159 -1.20 -23.55 16.72
N ALA A 160 -0.41 -23.75 15.68
CA ALA A 160 0.76 -22.99 15.28
C ALA A 160 0.53 -21.62 14.60
N ALA A 161 -0.64 -20.97 14.70
CA ALA A 161 -0.91 -19.68 14.06
C ALA A 161 -1.07 -18.55 15.11
N SER A 162 -0.06 -17.68 15.25
CA SER A 162 -0.17 -16.44 16.03
C SER A 162 -1.00 -15.40 15.24
N TRP A 163 -1.64 -14.45 15.94
CA TRP A 163 -2.38 -13.35 15.30
C TRP A 163 -1.49 -12.53 14.33
N LEU A 164 -0.17 -12.49 14.57
CA LEU A 164 0.81 -11.86 13.68
C LEU A 164 0.78 -12.49 12.28
N ARG A 165 0.77 -13.83 12.21
CA ARG A 165 0.67 -14.54 10.93
C ARG A 165 -0.69 -14.31 10.28
N ALA A 166 -1.78 -14.41 11.05
CA ALA A 166 -3.13 -14.21 10.49
C ALA A 166 -3.32 -12.81 9.92
N MET A 167 -2.81 -11.78 10.61
CA MET A 167 -2.84 -10.40 10.14
C MET A 167 -1.98 -10.22 8.88
N LEU A 168 -0.76 -10.76 8.86
CA LEU A 168 0.11 -10.77 7.68
C LEU A 168 -0.59 -11.39 6.46
N VAL A 169 -1.24 -12.55 6.65
CA VAL A 169 -2.00 -13.23 5.59
C VAL A 169 -3.16 -12.38 5.12
N ALA A 170 -4.02 -11.92 6.05
CA ALA A 170 -5.19 -11.09 5.76
C ALA A 170 -4.84 -9.83 4.97
N GLN A 171 -3.78 -9.13 5.40
CA GLN A 171 -3.27 -7.93 4.75
C GLN A 171 -2.78 -8.24 3.33
N LEU A 172 -1.88 -9.20 3.16
CA LEU A 172 -1.32 -9.51 1.83
C LEU A 172 -2.39 -9.86 0.81
N GLY A 173 -3.36 -10.72 1.17
CA GLY A 173 -4.42 -11.07 0.23
C GLY A 173 -5.46 -9.97 0.02
N ALA A 174 -5.59 -9.00 0.94
CA ALA A 174 -6.40 -7.81 0.73
C ALA A 174 -5.71 -6.84 -0.25
N TRP A 175 -4.38 -6.70 -0.17
CA TRP A 175 -3.62 -5.74 -0.96
C TRP A 175 -3.31 -6.22 -2.38
N ASP A 176 -3.07 -7.52 -2.57
CA ASP A 176 -2.80 -8.11 -3.88
C ASP A 176 -4.08 -8.55 -4.63
N GLY A 177 -5.25 -8.35 -4.01
CA GLY A 177 -6.55 -8.72 -4.57
C GLY A 177 -6.88 -10.22 -4.51
N SER A 178 -6.03 -11.06 -3.89
CA SER A 178 -6.23 -12.52 -3.82
C SER A 178 -7.43 -12.95 -2.98
N PHE A 179 -7.84 -12.18 -1.96
CA PHE A 179 -9.06 -12.48 -1.17
C PHE A 179 -10.35 -11.99 -1.80
N ALA A 180 -10.28 -11.28 -2.92
CA ALA A 180 -11.46 -10.88 -3.66
C ALA A 180 -12.03 -12.04 -4.48
N GLY A 181 -12.14 -13.25 -3.89
CA GLY A 181 -12.52 -14.49 -4.55
C GLY A 181 -13.58 -15.34 -3.82
N GLY A 182 -14.15 -14.85 -2.73
CA GLY A 182 -15.38 -15.44 -2.18
C GLY A 182 -16.53 -15.39 -3.22
N PRO A 183 -17.53 -16.29 -3.17
CA PRO A 183 -18.59 -16.34 -4.18
C PRO A 183 -19.24 -14.95 -4.40
N GLY A 184 -19.11 -14.42 -5.62
CA GLY A 184 -19.66 -13.10 -6.01
C GLY A 184 -18.73 -11.90 -5.82
N ARG A 185 -17.48 -12.10 -5.37
CA ARG A 185 -16.44 -11.06 -5.29
C ARG A 185 -15.41 -11.43 -6.36
N GLY A 186 -15.24 -10.59 -7.39
CA GLY A 186 -14.21 -10.77 -8.42
C GLY A 186 -12.87 -10.20 -7.96
N ALA A 187 -11.76 -10.61 -8.59
CA ALA A 187 -10.41 -10.12 -8.28
C ALA A 187 -10.41 -8.57 -8.17
N GLY A 188 -9.96 -8.05 -7.04
CA GLY A 188 -9.96 -6.60 -6.78
C GLY A 188 -8.80 -5.88 -7.50
N PRO A 189 -8.89 -4.56 -7.76
CA PRO A 189 -7.83 -3.75 -8.38
C PRO A 189 -6.54 -3.58 -7.57
N GLY A 190 -6.41 -4.18 -6.38
CA GLY A 190 -5.16 -4.17 -5.62
C GLY A 190 -4.02 -4.81 -6.43
N LYS A 191 -2.93 -4.07 -6.66
CA LYS A 191 -1.79 -4.53 -7.48
C LYS A 191 -0.57 -4.94 -6.66
N GLY A 192 -0.73 -5.03 -5.34
CA GLY A 192 0.34 -5.40 -4.42
C GLY A 192 0.55 -4.37 -3.32
N SER A 193 1.69 -4.49 -2.64
CA SER A 193 1.97 -3.64 -1.49
C SER A 193 3.46 -3.56 -1.14
N PHE A 194 3.81 -2.57 -0.31
CA PHE A 194 5.14 -2.40 0.28
C PHE A 194 5.01 -2.28 1.80
N PHE A 195 5.68 -3.18 2.52
CA PHE A 195 5.64 -3.19 3.99
C PHE A 195 6.50 -2.07 4.57
N TRP A 196 5.93 -1.30 5.49
CA TRP A 196 6.62 -0.27 6.26
C TRP A 196 7.07 -0.82 7.63
N ASN A 197 8.35 -1.13 7.84
CA ASN A 197 9.50 -1.02 6.94
C ASN A 197 10.32 -2.33 6.94
N PHE A 198 11.32 -2.44 6.06
CA PHE A 198 12.17 -3.62 5.95
C PHE A 198 12.81 -4.04 7.27
N ARG A 199 13.28 -3.08 8.08
CA ARG A 199 13.90 -3.32 9.39
C ARG A 199 13.87 -2.09 10.28
N THR A 200 14.00 -2.33 11.59
CA THR A 200 14.14 -1.33 12.65
C THR A 200 15.34 -1.65 13.55
N GLU A 201 15.79 -0.68 14.35
CA GLU A 201 16.79 -0.92 15.41
C GLU A 201 16.13 -1.37 16.73
N THR A 202 14.88 -0.95 16.96
CA THR A 202 14.20 -1.00 18.26
C THR A 202 13.39 -2.29 18.49
N GLY A 203 13.29 -3.17 17.49
CA GLY A 203 12.78 -4.53 17.66
C GLY A 203 11.28 -4.61 17.94
N GLU A 204 10.44 -3.92 17.15
CA GLU A 204 8.98 -4.09 17.21
C GLU A 204 8.44 -4.75 15.94
N ALA A 205 7.82 -5.93 16.07
CA ALA A 205 7.41 -6.76 14.94
C ALA A 205 6.35 -6.09 14.07
N GLY A 206 5.60 -5.15 14.65
CA GLY A 206 4.63 -4.36 13.91
C GLY A 206 5.26 -3.54 12.79
N TRP A 207 6.53 -3.14 12.94
CA TRP A 207 7.22 -2.18 12.05
C TRP A 207 8.49 -2.75 11.39
N ASP A 208 8.85 -3.99 11.73
CA ASP A 208 10.06 -4.67 11.27
C ASP A 208 9.68 -5.93 10.49
N LEU A 209 9.83 -5.90 9.16
CA LEU A 209 9.44 -7.03 8.32
C LEU A 209 10.22 -8.29 8.69
N LEU A 210 11.54 -8.21 8.87
CA LEU A 210 12.36 -9.40 9.16
C LEU A 210 11.96 -10.06 10.47
N MET A 211 11.76 -9.25 11.52
CA MET A 211 11.32 -9.77 12.80
C MET A 211 9.87 -10.27 12.76
N LEU A 212 9.01 -9.62 11.98
CA LEU A 212 7.65 -10.10 11.74
C LEU A 212 7.67 -11.49 11.12
N LEU A 213 8.45 -11.71 10.05
CA LEU A 213 8.51 -13.01 9.38
C LEU A 213 8.98 -14.12 10.31
N ASP A 214 10.00 -13.84 11.13
CA ASP A 214 10.51 -14.77 12.15
C ASP A 214 9.44 -15.11 13.20
N GLN A 215 8.82 -14.09 13.82
CA GLN A 215 7.82 -14.29 14.88
C GLN A 215 6.48 -14.85 14.36
N ALA A 216 6.13 -14.51 13.12
CA ALA A 216 5.01 -15.10 12.41
C ALA A 216 5.36 -16.49 11.88
N GLY A 217 6.61 -16.96 11.95
CA GLY A 217 7.05 -18.21 11.32
C GLY A 217 6.62 -18.31 9.85
N ALA A 218 6.68 -17.20 9.12
CA ALA A 218 6.30 -17.09 7.72
C ALA A 218 7.48 -17.52 6.83
N PRO A 219 7.22 -18.12 5.65
CA PRO A 219 8.28 -18.44 4.71
C PRO A 219 8.96 -17.15 4.20
N PRO A 220 10.24 -17.22 3.76
CA PRO A 220 10.94 -16.08 3.17
C PRO A 220 10.25 -15.54 1.90
N GLN A 221 9.51 -16.40 1.20
CA GLN A 221 8.73 -16.04 0.03
C GLN A 221 7.30 -15.69 0.45
N LEU A 222 7.02 -14.39 0.54
CA LEU A 222 5.70 -13.87 0.83
C LEU A 222 4.82 -13.97 -0.42
N SER A 223 3.97 -14.99 -0.46
CA SER A 223 2.83 -15.05 -1.37
C SER A 223 1.63 -15.63 -0.64
N THR A 224 0.43 -15.22 -1.04
CA THR A 224 -0.82 -15.78 -0.53
C THR A 224 -0.87 -17.29 -0.71
N ALA A 225 -0.36 -17.82 -1.82
CA ALA A 225 -0.20 -19.26 -2.03
C ALA A 225 0.76 -19.91 -1.02
N ALA A 226 1.96 -19.36 -0.80
CA ALA A 226 2.91 -19.87 0.19
C ALA A 226 2.39 -19.77 1.64
N LEU A 227 1.44 -18.87 1.88
CA LEU A 227 0.81 -18.69 3.17
C LEU A 227 -0.52 -19.45 3.33
N SER A 228 -1.09 -19.99 2.24
CA SER A 228 -2.35 -20.75 2.25
C SER A 228 -2.24 -22.14 2.88
N GLU A 229 -1.01 -22.63 3.08
CA GLU A 229 -0.73 -23.87 3.81
C GLU A 229 -1.00 -23.74 5.32
N PHE A 230 -1.27 -22.53 5.81
CA PHE A 230 -1.56 -22.25 7.21
C PHE A 230 -3.06 -21.96 7.36
N GLU A 231 -3.72 -22.70 8.26
CA GLU A 231 -5.18 -22.76 8.49
C GLU A 231 -5.85 -21.43 8.90
N PHE A 232 -5.80 -20.40 8.04
CA PHE A 232 -6.54 -19.15 8.19
C PHE A 232 -6.92 -18.60 6.81
N SER A 233 -8.22 -18.48 6.54
CA SER A 233 -8.75 -17.87 5.32
C SER A 233 -9.67 -16.69 5.67
N CYS A 234 -9.47 -15.55 5.00
CA CYS A 234 -10.60 -14.71 4.64
C CYS A 234 -11.43 -15.47 3.58
#